data_AF-A0A2R8AJE8-F1
#
_entry.id   AF-A0A2R8AJE8-F1
#
_cell.length_a   1.000
_cell.length_b   1.000
_cell.length_c   1.000
_cell.angle_alpha   90.00
_cell.angle_beta   90.00
_cell.angle_gamma   90.00
#
_symmetry.space_group_name_H-M   'P 1'
#
loop_
_entity.id
_entity.type
_entity.pdbx_description
1 polymer ?
#
loop_
_entity_poly.entity_id
_entity_poly.type
_entity_poly.pdbx_seq_one_letter_code
_entity_poly.pdbx_strand_id
1 'polypeptide(L)'
;MQRRYAFLVSFLSSFWVSDTLANDTRICRDVSELQAAYMRFQDANHVADPAATKLLMSTLSQRIKRVRDFNVPTGVVSQSDALGVISNALDRAVAQSRTGAVLVANLSSLRTDLELLTIVFGCEFVTSSDVGGETKPLAIRKKPGAEQADVGMPALSDPMVLGGGALGLLAVMAAILARLALHGRGKREVCNTPVLVSINDRCTMTRIVDINRNGMKIEAASIHEQDDWVDLYFCGHNCRGKIKWKNEYFAGVRFQKRISPTAVTDILEKSQSSLEESGLGMNATPCFSLGCHEGCGKHCPSAMTERTVKTLERSYQQH
;
A
#
# COMPACT_ATOMS: atom_id res chain seq x y z
N MET A 1 17.59 -36.04 -9.75
CA MET A 1 18.21 -34.78 -9.26
C MET A 1 17.29 -33.55 -9.27
N GLN A 2 16.14 -33.52 -9.95
CA GLN A 2 15.27 -32.34 -10.04
C GLN A 2 14.55 -31.91 -8.73
N ARG A 3 14.41 -32.78 -7.73
CA ARG A 3 13.70 -32.45 -6.47
C ARG A 3 14.50 -31.58 -5.48
N ARG A 4 15.84 -31.49 -5.62
CA ARG A 4 16.69 -30.67 -4.72
C ARG A 4 16.67 -29.17 -5.07
N TYR A 5 16.34 -28.81 -6.31
CA TYR A 5 16.30 -27.40 -6.75
C TYR A 5 15.03 -26.65 -6.30
N ALA A 6 13.91 -27.35 -6.12
CA ALA A 6 12.66 -26.73 -5.70
C ALA A 6 12.70 -26.16 -4.27
N PHE A 7 13.55 -26.72 -3.40
CA PHE A 7 13.71 -26.26 -2.01
C PHE A 7 14.54 -24.97 -1.93
N LEU A 8 15.63 -24.88 -2.71
CA LEU A 8 16.47 -23.68 -2.80
C LEU A 8 15.71 -22.48 -3.38
N VAL A 9 14.89 -22.69 -4.41
CA VAL A 9 14.09 -21.62 -5.01
C VAL A 9 13.00 -21.11 -4.04
N SER A 10 12.40 -21.99 -3.24
CA SER A 10 11.40 -21.59 -2.24
C SER A 10 12.02 -20.89 -1.03
N PHE A 11 13.25 -21.26 -0.64
CA PHE A 11 13.97 -20.58 0.44
C PHE A 11 14.41 -19.19 -0.03
N LEU A 12 14.98 -19.08 -1.22
CA LEU A 12 15.36 -17.81 -1.82
C LEU A 12 14.15 -16.87 -1.94
N SER A 13 13.01 -17.33 -2.48
CA SER A 13 11.80 -16.48 -2.62
C SER A 13 11.22 -15.98 -1.29
N SER A 14 11.32 -16.75 -0.19
CA SER A 14 10.95 -16.26 1.14
C SER A 14 11.89 -15.17 1.69
N PHE A 15 13.18 -15.18 1.35
CA PHE A 15 14.08 -14.08 1.70
C PHE A 15 13.71 -12.80 0.94
N TRP A 16 13.41 -12.90 -0.36
CA TRP A 16 13.09 -11.72 -1.18
C TRP A 16 11.82 -10.98 -0.73
N VAL A 17 10.76 -11.71 -0.38
CA VAL A 17 9.50 -11.07 0.10
C VAL A 17 9.69 -10.45 1.48
N SER A 18 10.57 -11.01 2.32
CA SER A 18 10.86 -10.46 3.64
C SER A 18 11.61 -9.12 3.53
N ASP A 19 12.57 -9.02 2.60
CA ASP A 19 13.37 -7.81 2.42
C ASP A 19 12.58 -6.65 1.82
N THR A 20 11.64 -6.90 0.91
CA THR A 20 10.78 -5.84 0.35
C THR A 20 9.84 -5.27 1.39
N LEU A 21 9.13 -6.13 2.14
CA LEU A 21 8.28 -5.71 3.26
C LEU A 21 9.09 -5.01 4.38
N ALA A 22 10.30 -5.48 4.65
CA ALA A 22 11.19 -4.84 5.61
C ALA A 22 11.64 -3.45 5.15
N ASN A 23 11.83 -3.24 3.85
CA ASN A 23 12.20 -1.92 3.31
C ASN A 23 11.02 -0.95 3.35
N ASP A 24 9.80 -1.38 3.02
CA ASP A 24 8.61 -0.51 3.05
C ASP A 24 8.31 -0.01 4.47
N THR A 25 8.31 -0.92 5.46
CA THR A 25 8.11 -0.55 6.88
C THR A 25 9.19 0.39 7.40
N ARG A 26 10.43 0.21 6.94
CA ARG A 26 11.58 1.06 7.25
C ARG A 26 11.44 2.46 6.63
N ILE A 27 11.01 2.55 5.37
CA ILE A 27 10.72 3.82 4.70
C ILE A 27 9.63 4.57 5.47
N CYS A 28 8.56 3.88 5.87
CA CYS A 28 7.49 4.50 6.65
C CYS A 28 7.94 5.04 8.00
N ARG A 29 8.81 4.29 8.70
CA ARG A 29 9.42 4.78 9.94
C ARG A 29 10.24 6.04 9.71
N ASP A 30 11.13 6.02 8.71
CA ASP A 30 12.00 7.18 8.43
C ASP A 30 11.19 8.42 8.02
N VAL A 31 10.11 8.24 7.25
CA VAL A 31 9.18 9.33 6.88
C VAL A 31 8.49 9.90 8.12
N SER A 32 7.99 9.05 9.01
CA SER A 32 7.34 9.48 10.26
C SER A 32 8.32 10.22 11.18
N GLU A 33 9.55 9.72 11.33
CA GLU A 33 10.60 10.37 12.12
C GLU A 33 11.01 11.73 11.53
N LEU A 34 11.07 11.87 10.20
CA LEU A 34 11.34 13.16 9.54
C LEU A 34 10.19 14.16 9.75
N GLN A 35 8.94 13.71 9.65
CA GLN A 35 7.77 14.55 9.92
C GLN A 35 7.77 15.00 11.39
N ALA A 36 8.09 14.12 12.33
CA ALA A 36 8.21 14.47 13.74
C ALA A 36 9.37 15.46 13.99
N ALA A 37 10.52 15.27 13.34
CA ALA A 37 11.65 16.20 13.41
C ALA A 37 11.26 17.59 12.89
N TYR A 38 10.54 17.66 11.77
CA TYR A 38 10.02 18.91 11.23
C TYR A 38 9.08 19.63 12.21
N MET A 39 8.16 18.90 12.86
CA MET A 39 7.27 19.47 13.88
C MET A 39 8.06 20.01 15.08
N ARG A 40 9.12 19.32 15.51
CA ARG A 40 10.00 19.81 16.59
C ARG A 40 10.73 21.10 16.19
N PHE A 41 11.17 21.23 14.94
CA PHE A 41 11.80 22.48 14.47
C PHE A 41 10.84 23.67 14.41
N GLN A 42 9.52 23.44 14.33
CA GLN A 42 8.53 24.51 14.42
C GLN A 42 8.25 24.96 15.86
N ASP A 43 8.46 24.09 16.84
CA ASP A 43 8.33 24.43 18.26
C ASP A 43 9.57 25.20 18.72
N ALA A 44 9.39 26.46 19.10
CA ALA A 44 10.47 27.36 19.53
C ALA A 44 11.29 26.83 20.73
N ASN A 45 10.77 25.84 21.46
CA ASN A 45 11.41 25.25 22.63
C ASN A 45 12.24 23.99 22.33
N HIS A 46 12.21 23.45 21.11
CA HIS A 46 12.87 22.19 20.77
C HIS A 46 13.92 22.37 19.66
N VAL A 47 15.19 22.14 20.02
CA VAL A 47 16.28 22.06 19.03
C VAL A 47 16.35 20.62 18.53
N ALA A 48 15.75 20.34 17.38
CA ALA A 48 15.99 19.07 16.69
C ALA A 48 17.44 19.01 16.18
N ASP A 49 18.08 17.84 16.33
CA ASP A 49 19.47 17.63 15.92
C ASP A 49 19.60 17.67 14.38
N PRO A 50 20.28 18.69 13.81
CA PRO A 50 20.43 18.81 12.37
C PRO A 50 21.27 17.68 11.76
N ALA A 51 22.21 17.10 12.51
CA ALA A 51 23.06 16.01 12.02
C ALA A 51 22.27 14.71 11.90
N ALA A 52 21.52 14.34 12.94
CA ALA A 52 20.63 13.19 12.92
C ALA A 52 19.58 13.30 11.81
N THR A 53 18.99 14.50 11.64
CA THR A 53 17.97 14.73 10.61
C THR A 53 18.55 14.56 9.19
N LYS A 54 19.74 15.08 8.92
CA LYS A 54 20.43 14.85 7.63
C LYS A 54 20.74 13.38 7.38
N LEU A 55 21.20 12.66 8.40
CA LEU A 55 21.47 11.22 8.30
C LEU A 55 20.19 10.45 7.95
N LEU A 56 19.07 10.81 8.56
CA LEU A 56 17.77 10.21 8.30
C LEU A 56 17.30 10.48 6.87
N MET A 57 17.40 11.72 6.38
CA MET A 57 17.09 12.09 4.99
C MET A 57 17.94 11.30 3.98
N SER A 58 19.24 11.19 4.24
CA SER A 58 20.17 10.43 3.38
C SER A 58 19.83 8.94 3.38
N THR A 59 19.53 8.37 4.55
CA THR A 59 19.12 6.96 4.69
C THR A 59 17.82 6.69 3.94
N LEU A 60 16.82 7.56 4.09
CA LEU A 60 15.54 7.47 3.39
C LEU A 60 15.75 7.54 1.86
N SER A 61 16.54 8.51 1.38
CA SER A 61 16.88 8.63 -0.05
C SER A 61 17.48 7.34 -0.60
N GLN A 62 18.47 6.77 0.09
CA GLN A 62 19.09 5.50 -0.32
C GLN A 62 18.10 4.33 -0.35
N ARG A 63 17.17 4.25 0.62
CA ARG A 63 16.15 3.19 0.65
C ARG A 63 15.16 3.35 -0.50
N ILE A 64 14.69 4.56 -0.77
CA ILE A 64 13.82 4.86 -1.92
C ILE A 64 14.50 4.45 -3.23
N LYS A 65 15.79 4.79 -3.41
CA LYS A 65 16.56 4.37 -4.60
C LYS A 65 16.61 2.86 -4.76
N ARG A 66 16.89 2.11 -3.68
CA ARG A 66 16.88 0.64 -3.74
C ARG A 66 15.52 0.08 -4.13
N VAL A 67 14.43 0.60 -3.54
CA VAL A 67 13.07 0.16 -3.90
C VAL A 67 12.75 0.50 -5.34
N ARG A 68 13.12 1.70 -5.81
CA ARG A 68 12.96 2.12 -7.19
C ARG A 68 13.74 1.21 -8.15
N ASP A 69 15.03 1.00 -7.91
CA ASP A 69 15.90 0.16 -8.75
C ASP A 69 15.42 -1.29 -8.80
N PHE A 70 14.76 -1.76 -7.73
CA PHE A 70 14.16 -3.09 -7.69
C PHE A 70 12.86 -3.19 -8.50
N ASN A 71 12.09 -2.11 -8.59
CA ASN A 71 10.79 -2.08 -9.24
C ASN A 71 10.81 -1.56 -10.70
N VAL A 72 11.85 -0.81 -11.09
CA VAL A 72 12.01 -0.27 -12.44
C VAL A 72 13.00 -1.14 -13.21
N PRO A 73 12.59 -1.84 -14.29
CA PRO A 73 13.50 -2.62 -15.10
C PRO A 73 14.63 -1.75 -15.67
N THR A 74 15.86 -2.27 -15.65
CA THR A 74 17.03 -1.59 -16.21
C THR A 74 16.75 -1.15 -17.66
N GLY A 75 16.83 0.16 -17.92
CA GLY A 75 16.60 0.74 -19.25
C GLY A 75 15.21 1.34 -19.49
N VAL A 76 14.26 1.23 -18.54
CA VAL A 76 12.97 1.92 -18.62
C VAL A 76 13.06 3.29 -17.98
N VAL A 77 13.11 4.34 -18.80
CA VAL A 77 12.99 5.74 -18.32
C VAL A 77 11.51 6.08 -18.24
N SER A 78 10.93 6.01 -17.04
CA SER A 78 9.57 6.53 -16.82
C SER A 78 9.61 8.06 -16.76
N GLN A 79 8.82 8.74 -17.58
CA GLN A 79 8.64 10.19 -17.50
C GLN A 79 8.00 10.63 -16.17
N SER A 80 7.35 9.70 -15.45
CA SER A 80 6.65 9.93 -14.18
C SER A 80 7.32 9.23 -12.98
N ASP A 81 8.64 9.23 -12.95
CA ASP A 81 9.43 8.61 -11.87
C ASP A 81 9.42 9.43 -10.57
N ALA A 82 8.28 9.40 -9.88
CA ALA A 82 8.06 10.13 -8.64
C ALA A 82 9.07 9.76 -7.55
N LEU A 83 9.40 8.47 -7.39
CA LEU A 83 10.38 8.01 -6.40
C LEU A 83 11.79 8.53 -6.70
N GLY A 84 12.18 8.58 -7.99
CA GLY A 84 13.43 9.18 -8.42
C GLY A 84 13.48 10.68 -8.09
N VAL A 85 12.42 11.43 -8.41
CA VAL A 85 12.31 12.87 -8.10
C VAL A 85 12.46 13.13 -6.61
N ILE A 86 11.74 12.38 -5.77
CA ILE A 86 11.77 12.55 -4.31
C ILE A 86 13.16 12.21 -3.74
N SER A 87 13.77 11.10 -4.16
CA SER A 87 15.12 10.73 -3.68
C SER A 87 16.18 11.78 -4.05
N ASN A 88 16.10 12.35 -5.26
CA ASN A 88 16.99 13.44 -5.68
C ASN A 88 16.71 14.75 -4.91
N ALA A 89 15.46 15.02 -4.55
CA ALA A 89 15.11 16.18 -3.73
C ALA A 89 15.67 16.04 -2.30
N LEU A 90 15.58 14.85 -1.69
CA LEU A 90 16.20 14.53 -0.40
C LEU A 90 17.72 14.73 -0.43
N ASP A 91 18.41 14.21 -1.45
CA ASP A 91 19.86 14.37 -1.60
C ASP A 91 20.28 15.84 -1.74
N ARG A 92 19.56 16.61 -2.57
CA ARG A 92 19.81 18.05 -2.74
C ARG A 92 19.62 18.80 -1.43
N ALA A 93 18.56 18.49 -0.69
CA ALA A 93 18.31 19.08 0.61
C ALA A 93 19.44 18.79 1.60
N VAL A 94 19.95 17.55 1.65
CA VAL A 94 21.10 17.19 2.50
C VAL A 94 22.36 17.97 2.09
N ALA A 95 22.66 18.04 0.79
CA ALA A 95 23.85 18.72 0.27
C ALA A 95 23.83 20.25 0.47
N GLN A 96 22.67 20.88 0.37
CA GLN A 96 22.52 22.35 0.46
C GLN A 96 22.39 22.86 1.90
N SER A 97 22.02 22.01 2.85
CA SER A 97 21.75 22.41 4.23
C SER A 97 23.04 22.66 5.02
N ARG A 98 23.60 23.87 4.95
CA ARG A 98 24.79 24.23 5.74
C ARG A 98 24.46 24.59 7.19
N THR A 99 23.26 25.10 7.44
CA THR A 99 22.77 25.52 8.77
C THR A 99 21.44 24.84 9.08
N GLY A 100 21.04 24.86 10.36
CA GLY A 100 19.74 24.35 10.80
C GLY A 100 18.57 25.05 10.10
N ALA A 101 18.62 26.38 9.94
CA ALA A 101 17.57 27.15 9.28
C ALA A 101 17.36 26.73 7.81
N VAL A 102 18.43 26.49 7.05
CA VAL A 102 18.34 26.01 5.66
C VAL A 102 17.79 24.58 5.62
N LEU A 103 18.15 23.73 6.58
CA LEU A 103 17.60 22.38 6.69
C LEU A 103 16.08 22.41 6.92
N VAL A 104 15.59 23.28 7.80
CA VAL A 104 14.16 23.44 8.08
C VAL A 104 13.41 23.94 6.84
N ALA A 105 13.95 24.92 6.13
CA ALA A 105 13.36 25.40 4.88
C ALA A 105 13.26 24.29 3.83
N ASN A 106 14.31 23.48 3.67
CA ASN A 106 14.32 22.34 2.77
C ASN A 106 13.32 21.26 3.19
N LEU A 107 13.24 20.91 4.48
CA LEU A 107 12.23 19.98 4.99
C LEU A 107 10.81 20.48 4.73
N SER A 108 10.58 21.78 4.90
CA SER A 108 9.28 22.40 4.57
C SER A 108 8.93 22.22 3.10
N SER A 109 9.89 22.38 2.18
CA SER A 109 9.66 22.15 0.75
C SER A 109 9.41 20.69 0.39
N LEU A 110 9.97 19.76 1.17
CA LEU A 110 9.81 18.31 0.96
C LEU A 110 8.51 17.76 1.58
N ARG A 111 7.71 18.58 2.24
CA ARG A 111 6.52 18.10 2.95
C ARG A 111 5.57 17.33 2.05
N THR A 112 5.21 17.89 0.89
CA THR A 112 4.31 17.24 -0.08
C THR A 112 4.90 15.92 -0.61
N ASP A 113 6.22 15.87 -0.80
CA ASP A 113 6.92 14.67 -1.24
C ASP A 113 6.88 13.57 -0.18
N LEU A 114 7.06 13.92 1.10
CA LEU A 114 6.95 12.99 2.22
C LEU A 114 5.50 12.50 2.43
N GLU A 115 4.50 13.36 2.20
CA GLU A 115 3.09 12.97 2.20
C GLU A 115 2.80 11.98 1.05
N LEU A 116 3.36 12.20 -0.14
CA LEU A 116 3.24 11.26 -1.25
C LEU A 116 3.88 9.91 -0.92
N LEU A 117 5.06 9.88 -0.28
CA LEU A 117 5.65 8.62 0.20
C LEU A 117 4.75 7.91 1.21
N THR A 118 4.10 8.66 2.11
CA THR A 118 3.15 8.10 3.08
C THR A 118 2.01 7.36 2.35
N ILE A 119 1.49 7.94 1.27
CA ILE A 119 0.41 7.36 0.45
C ILE A 119 0.92 6.14 -0.35
N VAL A 120 2.08 6.27 -1.01
CA VAL A 120 2.65 5.23 -1.88
C VAL A 120 3.00 3.97 -1.08
N PHE A 121 3.62 4.15 0.10
CA PHE A 121 4.05 3.03 0.95
C PHE A 121 3.00 2.63 1.99
N GLY A 122 1.86 3.34 2.09
CA GLY A 122 0.80 3.04 3.04
C GLY A 122 1.25 3.20 4.50
N CYS A 123 1.99 4.26 4.80
CA CYS A 123 2.61 4.45 6.12
C CYS A 123 1.61 4.79 7.25
N GLU A 124 0.36 5.10 6.90
CA GLU A 124 -0.76 5.32 7.81
C GLU A 124 -1.05 4.13 8.75
N PHE A 125 -0.54 2.93 8.44
CA PHE A 125 -0.71 1.73 9.27
C PHE A 125 0.46 1.43 10.21
N VAL A 126 1.56 2.18 10.12
CA VAL A 126 2.75 1.99 10.98
C VAL A 126 2.67 2.98 12.13
N THR A 127 1.69 2.82 13.02
CA THR A 127 1.67 3.58 14.28
C THR A 127 2.92 3.22 15.08
N SER A 128 3.70 4.21 15.47
CA SER A 128 4.83 4.06 16.38
C SER A 128 4.31 3.48 17.69
N SER A 129 4.52 2.20 17.93
CA SER A 129 4.17 1.53 19.19
C SER A 129 5.01 1.99 20.39
N ASP A 130 5.74 3.11 20.28
CA ASP A 130 6.60 3.67 21.32
C ASP A 130 5.99 4.92 21.92
N VAL A 131 4.91 4.73 22.69
CA VAL A 131 4.56 5.65 23.77
C VAL A 131 4.18 4.83 24.99
N GLY A 132 5.20 4.55 25.83
CA GLY A 132 5.02 4.35 27.27
C GLY A 132 4.36 3.05 27.72
N GLY A 133 5.11 1.96 27.73
CA GLY A 133 4.79 0.77 28.51
C GLY A 133 5.80 -0.33 28.24
N GLU A 134 6.56 -0.72 29.28
CA GLU A 134 7.58 -1.77 29.28
C GLU A 134 7.48 -2.76 28.11
N THR A 135 8.48 -2.72 27.23
CA THR A 135 8.71 -3.74 26.22
C THR A 135 9.10 -5.06 26.91
N LYS A 136 8.11 -5.80 27.40
CA LYS A 136 8.24 -7.25 27.43
C LYS A 136 8.32 -7.69 25.97
N PRO A 137 9.41 -8.35 25.54
CA PRO A 137 9.44 -8.95 24.22
C PRO A 137 8.20 -9.82 24.09
N LEU A 138 7.60 -9.85 22.90
CA LEU A 138 6.59 -10.83 22.52
C LEU A 138 7.23 -12.23 22.58
N ALA A 139 7.42 -12.73 23.79
CA ALA A 139 7.47 -14.14 24.08
C ALA A 139 6.08 -14.65 23.73
N ILE A 140 6.05 -15.54 22.73
CA ILE A 140 4.92 -16.40 22.44
C ILE A 140 4.43 -16.97 23.77
N ARG A 141 3.33 -16.42 24.28
CA ARG A 141 2.72 -16.81 25.55
C ARG A 141 2.08 -18.18 25.31
N LYS A 142 2.87 -19.25 25.44
CA LYS A 142 2.35 -20.59 25.71
C LYS A 142 1.50 -20.45 26.96
N LYS A 143 0.22 -20.73 26.83
CA LYS A 143 -0.74 -20.89 27.92
C LYS A 143 -0.32 -22.12 28.74
N PRO A 144 0.13 -22.01 29.99
CA PRO A 144 0.16 -23.16 30.89
C PRO A 144 -1.10 -23.05 31.74
N GLY A 145 -2.15 -23.74 31.30
CA GLY A 145 -3.30 -24.03 32.14
C GLY A 145 -3.39 -25.54 32.23
N ALA A 146 -2.74 -26.12 33.23
CA ALA A 146 -3.11 -27.41 33.81
C ALA A 146 -2.37 -27.55 35.13
N GLU A 147 -3.16 -27.60 36.18
CA GLU A 147 -2.78 -27.93 37.55
C GLU A 147 -1.84 -29.13 37.60
N GLN A 148 -0.83 -29.04 38.45
CA GLN A 148 -0.08 -30.18 38.94
C GLN A 148 -1.02 -31.01 39.83
N ALA A 149 -1.69 -31.99 39.22
CA ALA A 149 -2.06 -33.21 39.92
C ALA A 149 -0.85 -34.15 39.87
N ASP A 150 -0.28 -34.35 41.04
CA ASP A 150 0.77 -35.31 41.34
C ASP A 150 0.26 -36.73 41.06
N VAL A 151 0.64 -37.29 39.91
CA VAL A 151 0.45 -38.71 39.59
C VAL A 151 1.78 -39.22 39.06
N GLY A 152 2.47 -39.98 39.92
CA GLY A 152 3.70 -40.68 39.58
C GLY A 152 3.49 -41.55 38.34
N MET A 153 4.24 -41.23 37.28
CA MET A 153 4.38 -42.09 36.11
C MET A 153 5.79 -42.69 36.12
N PRO A 154 5.90 -44.02 35.94
CA PRO A 154 7.16 -44.72 35.97
C PRO A 154 8.01 -44.31 34.77
N ALA A 155 9.33 -44.36 34.97
CA ALA A 155 10.33 -44.18 33.92
C ALA A 155 10.09 -45.18 32.78
N LEU A 156 9.44 -44.72 31.71
CA LEU A 156 9.42 -45.39 30.42
C LEU A 156 10.55 -44.81 29.58
N SER A 157 11.70 -45.46 29.74
CA SER A 157 12.76 -45.50 28.76
C SER A 157 12.20 -46.05 27.45
N ASP A 158 11.99 -45.16 26.48
CA ASP A 158 12.27 -45.44 25.07
C ASP A 158 12.32 -44.12 24.30
N PRO A 159 13.40 -43.85 23.52
CA PRO A 159 13.44 -42.70 22.64
C PRO A 159 12.38 -42.92 21.56
N MET A 160 11.28 -42.16 21.62
CA MET A 160 10.35 -42.07 20.51
C MET A 160 11.16 -41.66 19.27
N VAL A 161 11.39 -42.64 18.39
CA VAL A 161 11.67 -42.45 16.97
C VAL A 161 10.39 -41.85 16.38
N LEU A 162 10.10 -40.60 16.77
CA LEU A 162 9.07 -39.76 16.18
C LEU A 162 9.67 -39.35 14.82
N GLY A 163 9.52 -40.29 13.89
CA GLY A 163 10.32 -40.39 12.68
C GLY A 163 10.29 -39.12 11.83
N GLY A 164 11.37 -38.92 11.08
CA GLY A 164 11.51 -37.83 10.10
C GLY A 164 10.34 -37.70 9.11
N GLY A 165 9.40 -38.65 9.04
CA GLY A 165 8.14 -38.52 8.32
C GLY A 165 7.25 -37.36 8.78
N ALA A 166 7.16 -37.08 10.10
CA ALA A 166 6.33 -35.99 10.60
C ALA A 166 6.91 -34.61 10.25
N LEU A 167 8.24 -34.46 10.38
CA LEU A 167 8.96 -33.25 9.97
C LEU A 167 8.91 -33.07 8.44
N GLY A 168 9.00 -34.16 7.68
CA GLY A 168 8.86 -34.13 6.22
C GLY A 168 7.46 -33.68 5.77
N LEU A 169 6.41 -34.18 6.41
CA LEU A 169 5.03 -33.79 6.10
C LEU A 169 4.78 -32.30 6.42
N LEU A 170 5.27 -31.82 7.57
CA LEU A 170 5.18 -30.40 7.94
C LEU A 170 5.92 -29.50 6.95
N ALA A 171 7.11 -29.91 6.49
CA ALA A 171 7.86 -29.16 5.49
C ALA A 171 7.15 -29.11 4.12
N VAL A 172 6.52 -30.20 3.70
CA VAL A 172 5.72 -30.25 2.47
C VAL A 172 4.48 -29.37 2.60
N MET A 173 3.77 -29.43 3.72
CA MET A 173 2.62 -28.56 4.01
C MET A 173 3.02 -27.09 4.02
N ALA A 174 4.14 -26.74 4.67
CA ALA A 174 4.68 -25.39 4.67
C ALA A 174 5.05 -24.92 3.24
N ALA A 175 5.63 -25.79 2.42
CA ALA A 175 5.95 -25.47 1.02
C ALA A 175 4.69 -25.28 0.15
N ILE A 176 3.63 -26.05 0.37
CA ILE A 176 2.34 -25.89 -0.32
C ILE A 176 1.70 -24.56 0.11
N LEU A 177 1.63 -24.29 1.41
CA LEU A 177 1.08 -23.04 1.93
C LEU A 177 1.89 -21.83 1.46
N ALA A 178 3.23 -21.93 1.44
CA ALA A 178 4.10 -20.92 0.89
C ALA A 178 3.86 -20.72 -0.61
N ARG A 179 3.69 -21.78 -1.41
CA ARG A 179 3.36 -21.65 -2.85
C ARG A 179 1.98 -21.05 -3.09
N LEU A 180 1.01 -21.32 -2.23
CA LEU A 180 -0.33 -20.73 -2.31
C LEU A 180 -0.32 -19.25 -1.88
N ALA A 181 0.50 -18.89 -0.89
CA ALA A 181 0.73 -17.51 -0.48
C ALA A 181 1.59 -16.72 -1.48
N LEU A 182 2.55 -17.38 -2.15
CA LEU A 182 3.49 -16.83 -3.15
C LEU A 182 2.97 -16.88 -4.59
N HIS A 183 1.90 -17.62 -4.87
CA HIS A 183 0.96 -17.27 -5.96
C HIS A 183 0.23 -15.94 -5.68
N GLY A 184 0.74 -15.21 -4.68
CA GLY A 184 0.38 -13.91 -4.21
C GLY A 184 0.15 -12.94 -5.35
N ARG A 185 -0.99 -12.27 -5.20
CA ARG A 185 -1.27 -10.92 -5.68
C ARG A 185 -0.45 -10.59 -6.93
N GLY A 186 -0.94 -11.03 -8.08
CA GLY A 186 -0.33 -10.68 -9.37
C GLY A 186 0.01 -9.20 -9.41
N LYS A 187 1.17 -8.87 -9.99
CA LYS A 187 1.73 -7.52 -10.06
C LYS A 187 0.62 -6.50 -10.33
N ARG A 188 0.52 -5.50 -9.46
CA ARG A 188 -0.45 -4.41 -9.59
C ARG A 188 0.25 -3.27 -10.33
N GLU A 189 -0.40 -2.78 -11.36
CA GLU A 189 0.08 -1.66 -12.16
C GLU A 189 -0.68 -0.42 -11.67
N VAL A 190 0.06 0.65 -11.39
CA VAL A 190 -0.52 1.93 -10.94
C VAL A 190 -1.13 2.62 -12.15
N CYS A 191 -2.35 3.13 -12.01
CA CYS A 191 -2.99 3.93 -13.04
C CYS A 191 -3.85 5.04 -12.42
N ASN A 192 -4.36 5.93 -13.26
CA ASN A 192 -5.27 6.99 -12.87
C ASN A 192 -6.40 7.09 -13.89
N THR A 193 -7.17 6.01 -14.00
CA THR A 193 -8.19 5.85 -15.03
C THR A 193 -9.58 6.12 -14.45
N PRO A 194 -10.43 6.95 -15.08
CA PRO A 194 -11.80 7.16 -14.64
C PRO A 194 -12.60 5.84 -14.60
N VAL A 195 -13.38 5.65 -13.54
CA VAL A 195 -14.27 4.50 -13.37
C VAL A 195 -15.60 4.96 -12.78
N LEU A 196 -16.69 4.44 -13.34
CA LEU A 196 -18.02 4.54 -12.78
C LEU A 196 -18.31 3.25 -12.02
N VAL A 197 -18.71 3.38 -10.76
CA VAL A 197 -19.09 2.28 -9.89
C VAL A 197 -20.58 2.40 -9.61
N SER A 198 -21.35 1.34 -9.90
CA SER A 198 -22.78 1.27 -9.64
C SER A 198 -23.08 0.24 -8.54
N ILE A 199 -23.92 0.63 -7.58
CA ILE A 199 -24.30 -0.18 -6.42
C ILE A 199 -25.69 0.22 -5.91
N ASN A 200 -26.62 -0.74 -5.83
CA ASN A 200 -27.95 -0.55 -5.23
C ASN A 200 -28.65 0.78 -5.62
N ASP A 201 -28.79 1.02 -6.94
CA ASP A 201 -29.37 2.23 -7.54
C ASP A 201 -28.62 3.55 -7.31
N ARG A 202 -27.44 3.51 -6.68
CA ARG A 202 -26.52 4.63 -6.52
C ARG A 202 -25.28 4.44 -7.38
N CYS A 203 -24.58 5.53 -7.65
CA CYS A 203 -23.32 5.46 -8.37
C CYS A 203 -22.28 6.41 -7.81
N THR A 204 -21.02 6.10 -8.05
CA THR A 204 -19.92 7.03 -7.82
C THR A 204 -19.01 7.05 -9.03
N MET A 205 -18.49 8.22 -9.33
CA MET A 205 -17.50 8.46 -10.38
C MET A 205 -16.19 8.72 -9.67
N THR A 206 -15.22 7.85 -9.88
CA THR A 206 -13.95 7.86 -9.17
C THR A 206 -12.83 7.43 -10.12
N ARG A 207 -11.66 7.08 -9.58
CA ARG A 207 -10.46 6.72 -10.33
C ARG A 207 -9.93 5.38 -9.83
N ILE A 208 -9.43 4.61 -10.78
CA ILE A 208 -8.62 3.42 -10.51
C ILE A 208 -7.23 3.92 -10.10
N VAL A 209 -6.76 3.49 -8.94
CA VAL A 209 -5.45 3.81 -8.35
C VAL A 209 -4.41 2.75 -8.75
N ASP A 210 -4.81 1.49 -8.67
CA ASP A 210 -4.02 0.37 -9.14
C ASP A 210 -4.92 -0.74 -9.67
N ILE A 211 -4.38 -1.57 -10.56
CA ILE A 211 -5.14 -2.67 -11.16
C ILE A 211 -4.24 -3.88 -11.44
N ASN A 212 -4.83 -5.05 -11.34
CA ASN A 212 -4.31 -6.26 -11.95
C ASN A 212 -5.46 -7.08 -12.54
N ARG A 213 -5.15 -8.27 -13.05
CA ARG A 213 -6.16 -9.15 -13.65
C ARG A 213 -7.24 -9.65 -12.69
N ASN A 214 -7.02 -9.58 -11.38
CA ASN A 214 -7.93 -10.12 -10.35
C ASN A 214 -8.75 -9.04 -9.64
N GLY A 215 -8.38 -7.77 -9.73
CA GLY A 215 -9.03 -6.70 -9.01
C GLY A 215 -8.34 -5.37 -9.20
N MET A 216 -8.90 -4.35 -8.56
CA MET A 216 -8.42 -2.98 -8.60
C MET A 216 -8.50 -2.34 -7.22
N LYS A 217 -7.75 -1.26 -7.02
CA LYS A 217 -7.95 -0.28 -5.95
C LYS A 217 -8.58 0.95 -6.58
N ILE A 218 -9.65 1.44 -5.98
CA ILE A 218 -10.36 2.66 -6.39
C ILE A 218 -10.41 3.62 -5.21
N GLU A 219 -10.71 4.89 -5.45
CA GLU A 219 -11.03 5.79 -4.34
C GLU A 219 -12.35 5.32 -3.68
N ALA A 220 -12.41 5.42 -2.35
CA ALA A 220 -13.60 5.06 -1.60
C ALA A 220 -14.70 6.10 -1.84
N ALA A 221 -15.96 5.67 -1.75
CA ALA A 221 -17.12 6.54 -1.64
C ALA A 221 -17.94 6.09 -0.42
N SER A 222 -18.79 6.97 0.10
CA SER A 222 -19.65 6.66 1.24
C SER A 222 -20.56 5.45 0.99
N ILE A 223 -20.98 5.23 -0.26
CA ILE A 223 -21.81 4.10 -0.68
C ILE A 223 -21.11 2.75 -0.73
N HIS A 224 -19.78 2.71 -0.66
CA HIS A 224 -19.04 1.45 -0.68
C HIS A 224 -19.15 0.79 0.69
N GLU A 225 -19.72 -0.41 0.78
CA GLU A 225 -19.62 -1.23 1.99
C GLU A 225 -18.73 -2.45 1.74
N GLN A 226 -18.09 -2.93 2.80
CA GLN A 226 -17.29 -4.14 2.71
C GLN A 226 -18.21 -5.32 2.36
N ASP A 227 -17.72 -6.19 1.46
CA ASP A 227 -18.43 -7.35 0.94
C ASP A 227 -19.63 -7.07 0.02
N ASP A 228 -19.85 -5.83 -0.39
CA ASP A 228 -20.84 -5.51 -1.42
C ASP A 228 -20.36 -5.88 -2.83
N TRP A 229 -21.32 -6.25 -3.68
CA TRP A 229 -21.12 -6.44 -5.11
C TRP A 229 -21.38 -5.14 -5.86
N VAL A 230 -20.45 -4.79 -6.74
CA VAL A 230 -20.49 -3.56 -7.55
C VAL A 230 -20.32 -3.89 -9.02
N ASP A 231 -21.00 -3.12 -9.86
CA ASP A 231 -20.76 -3.11 -11.30
C ASP A 231 -19.80 -1.96 -11.63
N LEU A 232 -18.74 -2.27 -12.35
CA LEU A 232 -17.63 -1.38 -12.65
C LEU A 232 -17.58 -1.11 -14.16
N TYR A 233 -17.54 0.15 -14.53
CA TYR A 233 -17.46 0.60 -15.91
C TYR A 233 -16.23 1.48 -16.09
N PHE A 234 -15.33 1.12 -16.99
CA PHE A 234 -14.07 1.83 -17.24
C PHE A 234 -13.50 1.44 -18.60
N CYS A 235 -12.89 2.36 -19.34
CA CYS A 235 -12.20 2.06 -20.61
C CYS A 235 -13.02 1.38 -21.71
N GLY A 236 -14.36 1.40 -21.65
CA GLY A 236 -15.20 0.58 -22.54
C GLY A 236 -15.26 -0.89 -22.11
N HIS A 237 -14.91 -1.21 -20.86
CA HIS A 237 -15.14 -2.50 -20.23
C HIS A 237 -16.22 -2.38 -19.15
N ASN A 238 -16.96 -3.47 -18.97
CA ASN A 238 -17.86 -3.67 -17.85
C ASN A 238 -17.42 -4.95 -17.13
N CYS A 239 -17.19 -4.87 -15.82
CA CYS A 239 -17.01 -6.06 -15.00
C CYS A 239 -17.68 -5.91 -13.64
N ARG A 240 -18.09 -7.05 -13.09
CA ARG A 240 -18.63 -7.13 -11.72
C ARG A 240 -17.51 -7.44 -10.74
N GLY A 241 -17.52 -6.78 -9.59
CA GLY A 241 -16.54 -6.98 -8.52
C GLY A 241 -17.16 -7.01 -7.13
N LYS A 242 -16.40 -7.52 -6.16
CA LYS A 242 -16.76 -7.50 -4.74
C LYS A 242 -15.79 -6.62 -3.98
N ILE A 243 -16.29 -5.66 -3.21
CA ILE A 243 -15.46 -4.84 -2.31
C ILE A 243 -14.92 -5.77 -1.22
N LYS A 244 -13.60 -5.91 -1.14
CA LYS A 244 -12.93 -6.82 -0.18
C LYS A 244 -12.42 -6.12 1.06
N TRP A 245 -12.14 -4.84 0.94
CA TRP A 245 -11.76 -3.97 2.05
C TRP A 245 -12.05 -2.53 1.63
N LYS A 246 -12.27 -1.68 2.62
CA LYS A 246 -12.46 -0.24 2.48
C LYS A 246 -11.76 0.44 3.64
N ASN A 247 -11.12 1.57 3.38
CA ASN A 247 -10.73 2.55 4.38
C ASN A 247 -11.34 3.92 4.02
N GLU A 248 -10.90 4.99 4.67
CA GLU A 248 -11.43 6.35 4.45
C GLU A 248 -11.26 6.80 2.99
N TYR A 249 -10.13 6.48 2.36
CA TYR A 249 -9.77 7.04 1.04
C TYR A 249 -9.89 6.06 -0.11
N PHE A 250 -9.84 4.75 0.15
CA PHE A 250 -9.68 3.73 -0.86
C PHE A 250 -10.53 2.49 -0.58
N ALA A 251 -10.93 1.82 -1.65
CA ALA A 251 -11.57 0.52 -1.60
C ALA A 251 -10.85 -0.46 -2.53
N GLY A 252 -10.62 -1.68 -2.05
CA GLY A 252 -10.09 -2.77 -2.86
C GLY A 252 -11.21 -3.62 -3.41
N VAL A 253 -11.34 -3.68 -4.74
CA VAL A 253 -12.37 -4.46 -5.42
C VAL A 253 -11.75 -5.69 -6.06
N ARG A 254 -12.29 -6.88 -5.77
CA ARG A 254 -11.91 -8.14 -6.42
C ARG A 254 -12.90 -8.45 -7.52
N PHE A 255 -12.44 -8.63 -8.76
CA PHE A 255 -13.31 -9.00 -9.86
C PHE A 255 -13.93 -10.38 -9.66
N GLN A 256 -15.19 -10.53 -10.06
CA GLN A 256 -15.88 -11.80 -10.12
C GLN A 256 -15.17 -12.75 -11.10
N LYS A 257 -14.83 -12.22 -12.28
CA LYS A 257 -14.09 -12.90 -13.33
C LYS A 257 -12.80 -12.13 -13.60
N ARG A 258 -11.70 -12.86 -13.79
CA ARG A 258 -10.43 -12.25 -14.19
C ARG A 258 -10.59 -11.50 -15.52
N ILE A 259 -10.07 -10.28 -15.59
CA ILE A 259 -9.97 -9.55 -16.85
C ILE A 259 -8.82 -10.08 -17.70
N SER A 260 -8.90 -9.90 -19.02
CA SER A 260 -7.84 -10.30 -19.94
C SER A 260 -6.59 -9.45 -19.74
N PRO A 261 -5.40 -9.94 -20.11
CA PRO A 261 -4.19 -9.10 -20.14
C PRO A 261 -4.37 -7.87 -21.03
N THR A 262 -5.05 -8.02 -22.18
CA THR A 262 -5.34 -6.91 -23.09
C THR A 262 -6.15 -5.81 -22.42
N ALA A 263 -7.18 -6.16 -21.66
CA ALA A 263 -7.97 -5.17 -20.92
C ALA A 263 -7.12 -4.42 -19.89
N VAL A 264 -6.15 -5.08 -19.24
CA VAL A 264 -5.21 -4.38 -18.35
C VAL A 264 -4.37 -3.38 -19.14
N THR A 265 -3.81 -3.77 -20.28
CA THR A 265 -3.05 -2.87 -21.16
C THR A 265 -3.89 -1.67 -21.61
N ASP A 266 -5.12 -1.90 -22.09
CA ASP A 266 -6.04 -0.85 -22.54
C ASP A 266 -6.34 0.17 -21.42
N ILE A 267 -6.43 -0.30 -20.17
CA ILE A 267 -6.64 0.55 -18.99
C ILE A 267 -5.41 1.41 -18.70
N LEU A 268 -4.22 0.82 -18.82
CA LEU A 268 -2.95 1.52 -18.58
C LEU A 268 -2.65 2.55 -19.65
N GLU A 269 -2.94 2.26 -20.92
CA GLU A 269 -2.79 3.21 -22.03
C GLU A 269 -3.72 4.42 -21.88
N LYS A 270 -4.91 4.23 -21.30
CA LYS A 270 -5.88 5.29 -20.99
C LYS A 270 -5.72 5.87 -19.58
N SER A 271 -4.62 5.57 -18.91
CA SER A 271 -4.30 6.19 -17.62
C SER A 271 -4.11 7.68 -17.82
N GLN A 272 -4.68 8.51 -16.93
CA GLN A 272 -4.63 9.98 -16.99
C GLN A 272 -5.44 10.64 -18.13
N SER A 273 -6.14 9.87 -18.96
CA SER A 273 -7.05 10.43 -19.96
C SER A 273 -8.18 11.25 -19.30
N SER A 274 -8.72 12.20 -20.05
CA SER A 274 -9.96 12.89 -19.67
C SER A 274 -11.14 11.91 -19.60
N LEU A 275 -12.26 12.35 -19.02
CA LEU A 275 -13.43 11.48 -18.90
C LEU A 275 -13.98 11.11 -20.28
N GLU A 276 -13.93 12.05 -21.22
CA GLU A 276 -14.35 11.96 -22.60
C GLU A 276 -13.50 10.95 -23.38
N GLU A 277 -12.18 11.01 -23.21
CA GLU A 277 -11.21 10.16 -23.92
C GLU A 277 -11.06 8.78 -23.29
N SER A 278 -11.39 8.64 -22.00
CA SER A 278 -11.29 7.35 -21.29
C SER A 278 -12.17 6.27 -21.92
N GLY A 279 -13.20 6.61 -22.69
CA GLY A 279 -14.18 5.64 -23.21
C GLY A 279 -15.12 5.09 -22.15
N LEU A 280 -15.20 5.73 -20.97
CA LEU A 280 -16.16 5.41 -19.91
C LEU A 280 -17.60 5.37 -20.43
N GLY A 281 -17.98 6.35 -21.27
CA GLY A 281 -19.33 6.47 -21.81
C GLY A 281 -19.77 5.34 -22.74
N MET A 282 -18.85 4.53 -23.28
CA MET A 282 -19.21 3.48 -24.25
C MET A 282 -20.02 2.33 -23.63
N ASN A 283 -19.78 2.03 -22.35
CA ASN A 283 -20.40 0.89 -21.67
C ASN A 283 -21.00 1.23 -20.32
N ALA A 284 -21.06 2.52 -19.96
CA ALA A 284 -21.64 2.97 -18.70
C ALA A 284 -23.13 2.64 -18.58
N THR A 285 -23.67 2.81 -17.37
CA THR A 285 -25.12 2.68 -17.10
C THR A 285 -25.93 3.61 -18.02
N PRO A 286 -27.17 3.26 -18.43
CA PRO A 286 -27.97 4.08 -19.34
C PRO A 286 -28.23 5.52 -18.88
N CYS A 287 -28.19 5.78 -17.57
CA CYS A 287 -28.37 7.12 -17.00
C CYS A 287 -27.09 7.96 -16.97
N PHE A 288 -25.95 7.44 -17.44
CA PHE A 288 -24.69 8.18 -17.46
C PHE A 288 -24.69 9.22 -18.59
N SER A 289 -24.30 10.44 -18.25
CA SER A 289 -23.96 11.49 -19.18
C SER A 289 -22.75 12.27 -18.66
N LEU A 290 -22.01 12.94 -19.54
CA LEU A 290 -20.97 13.87 -19.12
C LEU A 290 -21.57 14.91 -18.16
N GLY A 291 -20.90 15.16 -17.04
CA GLY A 291 -21.38 16.08 -16.00
C GLY A 291 -22.54 15.58 -15.12
N CYS A 292 -23.05 14.35 -15.29
CA CYS A 292 -24.21 13.89 -14.51
C CYS A 292 -23.97 13.89 -12.99
N HIS A 293 -22.72 13.76 -12.56
CA HIS A 293 -22.32 13.74 -11.15
C HIS A 293 -22.56 15.07 -10.41
N GLU A 294 -22.71 16.19 -11.14
CA GLU A 294 -22.90 17.52 -10.54
C GLU A 294 -24.34 17.74 -10.03
N GLY A 295 -25.33 17.08 -10.62
CA GLY A 295 -26.76 17.28 -10.29
C GLY A 295 -27.53 16.01 -9.95
N CYS A 296 -26.91 14.83 -10.03
CA CYS A 296 -27.60 13.56 -9.80
C CYS A 296 -27.73 13.28 -8.30
N GLY A 297 -28.96 13.25 -7.78
CA GLY A 297 -29.23 12.88 -6.37
C GLY A 297 -28.89 11.42 -6.01
N LYS A 298 -28.60 10.57 -7.01
CA LYS A 298 -28.12 9.19 -6.82
C LYS A 298 -26.60 9.09 -6.84
N HIS A 299 -25.91 10.14 -7.25
CA HIS A 299 -24.47 10.18 -7.27
C HIS A 299 -23.94 10.41 -5.86
N CYS A 300 -22.91 9.66 -5.47
CA CYS A 300 -22.21 9.86 -4.22
C CYS A 300 -20.75 10.18 -4.51
N PRO A 301 -20.22 11.31 -3.99
CA PRO A 301 -18.85 11.72 -4.28
C PRO A 301 -17.84 10.72 -3.71
N SER A 302 -16.66 10.65 -4.33
CA SER A 302 -15.53 9.91 -3.76
C SER A 302 -14.93 10.69 -2.59
N ALA A 303 -14.20 10.00 -1.72
CA ALA A 303 -13.50 10.58 -0.58
C ALA A 303 -12.53 11.70 -1.00
N MET A 304 -11.88 11.55 -2.17
CA MET A 304 -10.98 12.56 -2.71
C MET A 304 -11.74 13.79 -3.21
N THR A 305 -12.90 13.60 -3.86
CA THR A 305 -13.78 14.70 -4.27
C THR A 305 -14.31 15.45 -3.05
N GLU A 306 -14.82 14.75 -2.04
CA GLU A 306 -15.29 15.36 -0.80
C GLU A 306 -14.20 16.18 -0.10
N ARG A 307 -12.96 15.65 -0.03
CA ARG A 307 -11.82 16.35 0.56
C ARG A 307 -11.49 17.63 -0.20
N THR A 308 -11.56 17.59 -1.54
CA THR A 308 -11.31 18.75 -2.40
C THR A 308 -12.35 19.84 -2.15
N VAL A 309 -13.64 19.47 -2.11
CA VAL A 309 -14.75 20.41 -1.81
C VAL A 309 -14.55 21.05 -0.44
N LYS A 310 -14.31 20.25 0.61
CA LYS A 310 -14.07 20.76 1.98
C LYS A 310 -12.86 21.71 2.05
N THR A 311 -11.83 21.46 1.25
CA THR A 311 -10.64 22.32 1.20
C THR A 311 -10.98 23.67 0.56
N LEU A 312 -11.72 23.67 -0.56
CA LEU A 312 -12.17 24.89 -1.23
C LEU A 312 -13.11 25.73 -0.35
N GLU A 313 -14.04 25.09 0.36
CA GLU A 313 -14.94 25.76 1.31
C GLU A 313 -14.17 26.46 2.43
N ARG A 314 -13.15 25.80 2.98
CA ARG A 314 -12.28 26.40 4.01
C ARG A 314 -11.49 27.59 3.48
N SER A 315 -10.98 27.50 2.26
CA SER A 315 -10.29 28.63 1.62
C SER A 315 -11.23 29.82 1.39
N TYR A 316 -12.49 29.56 1.02
CA TYR A 316 -13.49 30.63 0.82
C TYR A 316 -13.88 31.30 2.13
N GLN A 317 -13.95 30.57 3.25
CA GLN A 317 -14.26 31.14 4.57
C GLN A 317 -13.13 32.00 5.17
N GLN A 318 -11.92 31.91 4.61
CA GLN A 318 -10.75 32.68 5.06
C GLN A 318 -10.56 34.00 4.29
N HIS A 319 -11.37 34.25 3.26
CA HIS A 319 -11.36 35.45 2.43
C HIS A 319 -12.66 36.25 2.60
#